data_AF-A0A9W9Y223-F1
#
_entry.id   AF-A0A9W9Y223-F1
#
_cell.length_a   1.000
_cell.length_b   1.000
_cell.length_c   1.000
_cell.angle_alpha   90.00
_cell.angle_beta   90.00
_cell.angle_gamma   90.00
#
_symmetry.space_group_name_H-M   'P 1'
#
loop_
_entity.id
_entity.type
_entity.pdbx_description
1 polymer ?
#
loop_
_entity_poly.entity_id
_entity_poly.type
_entity_poly.pdbx_seq_one_letter_code
_entity_poly.pdbx_strand_id
1 'polypeptide(L)'
;MLEMSPVAGRLYDGYGLRLPIMIGSFLHVFGLMMTSLSTKYYQFILSQPVCSGIGTLLIIIPSMTAPMTYFHDRRALAGGLAIVSSSLGGVIFPFMVNHLLSDIGFAWTMRTCAFLILGLLLITRTLISSNVTHTQEVQA
;
A
#
# COMPACT_ATOMS: atom_id res chain seq x y z
N MET A 1 1.18 -9.59 -10.94
CA MET A 1 1.22 -8.12 -10.74
C MET A 1 1.15 -7.32 -12.03
N LEU A 2 1.54 -7.84 -13.22
CA LEU A 2 1.51 -7.10 -14.49
C LEU A 2 0.12 -6.87 -15.11
N GLU A 3 -0.85 -7.76 -14.91
CA GLU A 3 -2.17 -7.69 -15.57
C GLU A 3 -3.13 -6.62 -14.99
N MET A 4 -2.95 -6.22 -13.72
CA MET A 4 -3.88 -5.29 -13.03
C MET A 4 -3.45 -3.82 -13.11
N SER A 5 -2.23 -3.56 -13.60
CA SER A 5 -1.68 -2.21 -13.78
C SER A 5 -2.51 -1.32 -14.72
N PRO A 6 -3.09 -1.79 -15.83
CA PRO A 6 -3.93 -0.96 -16.70
C PRO A 6 -5.21 -0.50 -15.98
N VAL A 7 -5.80 -1.37 -15.16
CA VAL A 7 -7.03 -1.06 -14.42
C VAL A 7 -6.75 -0.02 -13.34
N ALA A 8 -5.66 -0.19 -12.58
CA ALA A 8 -5.26 0.76 -11.57
C ALA A 8 -4.78 2.09 -12.17
N GLY A 9 -4.12 2.06 -13.34
CA GLY A 9 -3.74 3.26 -14.11
C GLY A 9 -4.96 4.05 -14.58
N ARG A 10 -5.97 3.39 -15.18
CA ARG A 10 -7.23 4.07 -15.55
C ARG A 10 -7.98 4.66 -14.36
N LEU A 11 -7.95 3.97 -13.22
CA LEU A 11 -8.56 4.48 -11.99
C LEU A 11 -7.82 5.71 -11.44
N TYR A 12 -6.49 5.70 -11.56
CA TYR A 12 -5.62 6.81 -11.19
C TYR A 12 -5.84 8.05 -12.09
N ASP A 13 -5.94 7.84 -13.40
CA ASP A 13 -6.14 8.92 -14.38
C ASP A 13 -7.54 9.55 -14.26
N GLY A 14 -8.57 8.77 -13.92
CA GLY A 14 -9.96 9.24 -13.83
C GLY A 14 -10.37 9.88 -12.49
N TYR A 15 -9.89 9.35 -11.36
CA TYR A 15 -10.34 9.76 -10.01
C TYR A 15 -9.26 10.47 -9.19
N GLY A 16 -8.09 10.67 -9.77
CA GLY A 16 -6.94 11.31 -9.12
C GLY A 16 -6.27 10.43 -8.06
N LEU A 17 -5.27 10.99 -7.38
CA LEU A 17 -4.39 10.28 -6.45
C LEU A 17 -5.08 9.83 -5.14
N ARG A 18 -6.12 10.56 -4.68
CA ARG A 18 -6.67 10.39 -3.33
C ARG A 18 -7.61 9.18 -3.19
N LEU A 19 -8.46 8.93 -4.19
CA LEU A 19 -9.46 7.87 -4.14
C LEU A 19 -8.83 6.45 -4.13
N PRO A 20 -7.85 6.14 -5.01
CA PRO A 20 -7.20 4.83 -5.04
C PRO A 20 -6.45 4.52 -3.74
N ILE A 21 -5.79 5.52 -3.14
CA ILE A 21 -5.08 5.37 -1.87
C ILE A 21 -6.07 5.06 -0.73
N MET A 22 -7.22 5.74 -0.68
CA MET A 22 -8.24 5.45 0.35
C MET A 22 -8.81 4.04 0.21
N ILE A 23 -9.23 3.66 -1.00
CA ILE A 23 -9.82 2.34 -1.26
C ILE A 23 -8.79 1.24 -1.04
N GLY A 24 -7.57 1.42 -1.57
CA GLY A 24 -6.47 0.47 -1.42
C GLY A 24 -6.06 0.29 0.04
N SER A 25 -5.98 1.38 0.81
CA SER A 25 -5.62 1.32 2.24
C SER A 25 -6.66 0.53 3.04
N PHE A 26 -7.94 0.81 2.81
CA PHE A 26 -9.03 0.07 3.46
C PHE A 26 -8.97 -1.42 3.11
N LEU A 27 -8.83 -1.75 1.83
CA LEU A 27 -8.82 -3.13 1.35
C LEU A 27 -7.59 -3.91 1.84
N HIS A 28 -6.43 -3.24 1.93
CA HIS A 28 -5.18 -3.83 2.44
C HIS A 28 -5.26 -4.14 3.93
N VAL A 29 -5.70 -3.18 4.75
CA VAL A 29 -5.91 -3.36 6.20
C VAL A 29 -6.97 -4.42 6.45
N PHE A 30 -8.07 -4.39 5.70
CA PHE A 30 -9.14 -5.38 5.82
C PHE A 30 -8.63 -6.80 5.52
N GLY A 31 -7.86 -6.98 4.44
CA GLY A 31 -7.26 -8.27 4.10
C GLY A 31 -6.30 -8.78 5.17
N LEU A 32 -5.46 -7.91 5.75
CA LEU A 32 -4.59 -8.25 6.87
C LEU A 32 -5.37 -8.66 8.13
N MET A 33 -6.46 -7.96 8.43
CA MET A 33 -7.28 -8.25 9.60
C MET A 33 -8.09 -9.54 9.45
N MET A 34 -8.57 -9.82 8.23
CA MET A 34 -9.22 -11.08 7.89
C MET A 34 -8.24 -12.26 7.90
N THR A 35 -6.97 -12.02 7.56
CA THR A 35 -5.89 -13.00 7.66
C THR A 35 -5.61 -13.39 9.11
N SER A 36 -5.70 -12.46 10.07
CA SER A 36 -5.54 -12.75 11.51
C SER A 36 -6.59 -13.74 12.05
N LEU A 37 -7.81 -13.72 11.50
CA LEU A 37 -8.94 -14.56 11.93
C LEU A 37 -9.09 -15.85 11.11
N SER A 38 -8.31 -15.99 10.04
CA SER A 38 -8.39 -17.14 9.14
C SER A 38 -7.81 -18.38 9.82
N THR A 39 -8.58 -19.47 9.84
CA THR A 39 -8.15 -20.78 10.35
C THR A 39 -7.98 -21.79 9.23
N LYS A 40 -8.60 -21.55 8.07
CA LYS A 40 -8.53 -22.42 6.89
C LYS A 40 -7.64 -21.82 5.82
N TYR A 41 -6.86 -22.66 5.14
CA TYR A 41 -5.94 -22.26 4.07
C TYR A 41 -6.60 -21.44 2.95
N TYR A 42 -7.82 -21.82 2.54
CA TYR A 42 -8.56 -21.04 1.53
C TYR A 42 -8.86 -19.61 1.98
N GLN A 43 -9.13 -19.39 3.27
CA GLN A 43 -9.40 -18.06 3.81
C GLN A 43 -8.13 -17.20 3.79
N PHE A 44 -6.96 -17.79 4.01
CA PHE A 44 -5.67 -17.09 3.86
C PHE A 44 -5.44 -16.62 2.42
N ILE A 45 -5.70 -17.49 1.43
CA ILE A 45 -5.55 -17.13 0.01
C ILE A 45 -6.55 -16.04 -0.39
N LEU A 46 -7.79 -16.11 0.06
CA LEU A 46 -8.78 -15.06 -0.24
C LEU A 46 -8.46 -13.72 0.44
N SER A 47 -7.92 -13.76 1.65
CA SER A 47 -7.67 -12.54 2.43
C SER A 47 -6.38 -11.82 2.02
N GLN A 48 -5.31 -12.58 1.77
CA GLN A 48 -3.98 -12.00 1.63
C GLN A 48 -3.62 -11.71 0.16
N PRO A 49 -3.47 -12.69 -0.75
CA PRO A 49 -3.14 -12.38 -2.14
C PRO A 49 -4.29 -11.76 -2.94
N VAL A 50 -5.57 -12.08 -2.65
CA VAL A 50 -6.70 -11.47 -3.36
C VAL A 50 -7.05 -10.10 -2.78
N CYS A 51 -7.57 -10.04 -1.55
CA CYS A 51 -8.01 -8.77 -0.96
C CYS A 51 -6.84 -7.79 -0.73
N SER A 52 -5.85 -8.21 0.05
CA SER A 52 -4.71 -7.35 0.36
C SER A 52 -3.81 -7.08 -0.86
N GLY A 53 -3.64 -8.06 -1.76
CA GLY A 53 -2.88 -7.88 -3.00
C GLY A 53 -3.47 -6.82 -3.94
N ILE A 54 -4.79 -6.80 -4.13
CA ILE A 54 -5.46 -5.74 -4.89
C ILE A 54 -5.26 -4.39 -4.19
N GLY A 55 -5.42 -4.34 -2.86
CA GLY A 55 -5.23 -3.13 -2.08
C GLY A 55 -3.82 -2.53 -2.22
N THR A 56 -2.78 -3.36 -2.10
CA THR A 56 -1.38 -2.93 -2.24
C THR A 56 -1.07 -2.39 -3.64
N LEU A 57 -1.64 -2.99 -4.69
CA LEU A 57 -1.43 -2.52 -6.06
C LEU A 57 -2.00 -1.11 -6.27
N LEU A 58 -3.19 -0.84 -5.73
CA LEU A 58 -3.80 0.49 -5.78
C LEU A 58 -3.00 1.54 -5.01
N ILE A 59 -2.23 1.15 -4.00
CA ILE A 59 -1.39 2.05 -3.20
C ILE A 59 -0.02 2.26 -3.87
N ILE A 60 0.61 1.21 -4.41
CA ILE A 60 2.01 1.27 -4.86
C ILE A 60 2.18 2.18 -6.08
N ILE A 61 1.23 2.17 -7.02
CA ILE A 61 1.25 3.00 -8.22
C ILE A 61 1.27 4.49 -7.88
N PRO A 62 0.28 5.05 -7.16
CA PRO A 62 0.28 6.45 -6.80
C PRO A 62 1.43 6.84 -5.86
N SER A 63 1.88 5.92 -5.00
CA SER A 63 2.98 6.18 -4.07
C SER A 63 4.34 6.31 -4.79
N MET A 64 4.53 5.61 -5.90
CA MET A 64 5.74 5.76 -6.72
C MET A 64 5.67 6.97 -7.65
N THR A 65 4.51 7.25 -8.26
CA THR A 65 4.39 8.33 -9.25
C THR A 65 4.37 9.72 -8.62
N ALA A 66 3.66 9.92 -7.50
CA ALA A 66 3.53 11.24 -6.87
C ALA A 66 4.88 11.95 -6.55
N PRO A 67 5.85 11.32 -5.86
CA PRO A 67 7.10 11.98 -5.52
C PRO A 67 8.00 12.22 -6.74
N MET A 68 7.91 11.38 -7.78
CA MET A 68 8.64 11.57 -9.04
C MET A 68 8.13 12.79 -9.81
N THR A 69 6.82 13.04 -9.79
CA THR A 69 6.21 14.21 -10.45
C THR A 69 6.50 15.51 -9.69
N TYR A 70 6.57 15.47 -8.35
CA TYR A 70 6.84 16.66 -7.53
C TYR A 70 8.30 17.13 -7.62
N PHE A 71 9.26 16.20 -7.63
CA PHE A 71 10.69 16.52 -7.67
C PHE A 71 11.28 16.27 -9.06
N HIS A 72 10.89 17.06 -10.07
CA HIS A 72 11.32 16.86 -11.46
C HIS A 72 12.86 16.79 -11.62
N ASP A 73 13.59 17.72 -11.01
CA ASP A 73 15.07 17.76 -11.07
C ASP A 73 15.76 16.66 -10.25
N ARG A 74 15.07 16.08 -9.27
CA ARG A 74 15.60 15.04 -8.36
C ARG A 74 14.79 13.75 -8.42
N ARG A 75 14.16 13.47 -9.56
CA ARG A 75 13.26 12.32 -9.75
C ARG A 75 13.92 10.97 -9.45
N ALA A 76 15.22 10.83 -9.74
CA ALA A 76 15.98 9.63 -9.46
C ALA A 76 16.21 9.41 -7.95
N LEU A 77 16.45 10.49 -7.20
CA LEU A 77 16.59 10.42 -5.74
C LEU A 77 15.24 10.11 -5.08
N ALA A 78 14.16 10.77 -5.53
CA ALA A 78 12.81 10.54 -5.03
C ALA A 78 12.34 9.09 -5.32
N GLY A 79 12.57 8.60 -6.54
CA GLY A 79 12.29 7.21 -6.91
C GLY A 79 13.16 6.22 -6.12
N GLY A 80 14.44 6.51 -5.93
CA GLY A 80 15.35 5.68 -5.12
C GLY A 80 14.90 5.55 -3.66
N LEU A 81 14.46 6.65 -3.03
CA LEU A 81 13.90 6.63 -1.69
C LEU A 81 12.60 5.82 -1.61
N ALA A 82 11.75 5.90 -2.62
CA ALA A 82 10.54 5.08 -2.69
C ALA A 82 10.89 3.57 -2.75
N ILE A 83 11.94 3.19 -3.48
CA ILE A 83 12.39 1.80 -3.62
C ILE A 83 13.03 1.27 -2.32
N VAL A 84 13.79 2.11 -1.60
CA VAL A 84 14.44 1.76 -0.31
C VAL A 84 13.47 1.18 0.72
N SER A 85 12.19 1.55 0.65
CA SER A 85 11.14 1.02 1.53
C SER A 85 10.99 -0.51 1.48
N SER A 86 11.27 -1.13 0.32
CA SER A 86 11.16 -2.59 0.15
C SER A 86 12.16 -3.34 1.03
N SER A 87 13.40 -2.85 1.08
CA SER A 87 14.44 -3.40 1.94
C SER A 87 14.13 -3.18 3.42
N LEU A 88 13.66 -1.98 3.78
CA LEU A 88 13.32 -1.66 5.16
C LEU A 88 12.17 -2.53 5.68
N GLY A 89 11.11 -2.71 4.88
CA GLY A 89 10.01 -3.61 5.22
C GLY A 89 10.44 -5.07 5.33
N GLY A 90 11.32 -5.52 4.44
CA GLY A 90 11.88 -6.88 4.44
C GLY A 90 12.69 -7.24 5.69
N VAL A 91 13.21 -6.25 6.43
CA VAL A 91 13.93 -6.49 7.70
C VAL A 91 12.98 -6.34 8.90
N ILE A 92 12.17 -5.28 8.92
CA ILE A 92 11.31 -4.96 10.07
C ILE A 92 10.22 -6.02 10.27
N PHE A 93 9.53 -6.44 9.21
CA PHE A 93 8.39 -7.36 9.34
C PHE A 93 8.80 -8.76 9.81
N PRO A 94 9.82 -9.42 9.24
CA PRO A 94 10.23 -10.74 9.71
C PRO A 94 10.75 -10.69 11.15
N PHE A 95 11.49 -9.63 11.53
CA PHE A 95 11.96 -9.46 12.90
C PHE A 95 10.79 -9.33 13.89
N MET A 96 9.83 -8.46 13.60
CA MET A 96 8.62 -8.32 14.41
C MET A 96 7.84 -9.64 14.50
N VAL A 97 7.60 -10.29 13.37
CA VAL A 97 6.82 -11.53 13.33
C VAL A 97 7.55 -12.62 14.12
N ASN A 98 8.87 -12.77 14.02
CA ASN A 98 9.59 -13.80 14.76
C ASN A 98 9.45 -13.64 16.28
N HIS A 99 9.64 -12.42 16.78
CA HIS A 99 9.50 -12.12 18.20
C HIS A 99 8.06 -12.27 18.69
N LEU A 100 7.11 -11.61 18.02
CA LEU A 100 5.71 -11.59 18.47
C LEU A 100 5.04 -12.97 18.31
N LEU A 101 5.43 -13.75 17.29
CA LEU A 101 4.86 -15.08 17.10
C LEU A 101 5.20 -16.01 18.27
N SER A 102 6.40 -15.88 18.84
CA SER A 102 6.82 -16.64 20.02
C SER A 102 6.08 -16.23 21.30
N ASP A 103 5.80 -14.93 21.46
CA ASP A 103 5.27 -14.39 22.73
C ASP A 103 3.74 -14.36 22.80
N ILE A 104 3.06 -13.94 21.71
CA ILE A 104 1.62 -13.62 21.70
C ILE A 104 0.82 -14.45 20.67
N GLY A 105 1.50 -15.30 19.90
CA GLY A 105 0.89 -16.18 18.91
C GLY A 105 0.46 -15.48 17.62
N PHE A 106 0.01 -16.28 16.65
CA PHE A 106 -0.20 -15.85 15.25
C PHE A 106 -1.26 -14.74 15.10
N ALA A 107 -2.43 -14.92 15.73
CA ALA A 107 -3.54 -14.00 15.54
C ALA A 107 -3.20 -12.57 16.03
N TRP A 108 -2.59 -12.45 17.21
CA TRP A 108 -2.19 -11.15 17.76
C TRP A 108 -0.99 -10.54 17.03
N THR A 109 -0.04 -11.36 16.59
CA THR A 109 1.08 -10.91 15.75
C THR A 109 0.57 -10.20 14.49
N MET A 110 -0.37 -10.84 13.77
CA MET A 110 -0.96 -10.27 12.56
C MET A 110 -1.74 -8.98 12.82
N ARG A 111 -2.41 -8.86 13.96
CA ARG A 111 -3.10 -7.61 14.37
C ARG A 111 -2.11 -6.47 14.61
N THR A 112 -1.02 -6.73 15.32
CA THR A 112 0.01 -5.72 15.57
C THR A 112 0.66 -5.24 14.28
N CYS A 113 0.96 -6.14 13.34
CA CYS A 113 1.44 -5.77 12.01
C CYS A 113 0.41 -4.90 11.27
N ALA A 114 -0.87 -5.27 11.33
CA ALA A 114 -1.93 -4.52 10.67
C ALA A 114 -2.14 -3.12 11.27
N PHE A 115 -2.03 -2.95 12.60
CA PHE A 115 -2.08 -1.65 13.25
C PHE A 115 -0.89 -0.77 12.86
N LEU A 116 0.31 -1.34 12.77
CA LEU A 116 1.50 -0.63 12.31
C LEU A 116 1.34 -0.15 10.87
N ILE A 117 0.86 -1.03 9.98
CA ILE A 117 0.57 -0.69 8.58
C ILE A 117 -0.50 0.40 8.50
N LEU A 118 -1.56 0.31 9.30
CA LEU A 118 -2.60 1.33 9.37
C LEU A 118 -2.02 2.69 9.80
N GLY A 119 -1.15 2.71 10.81
CA GLY A 119 -0.44 3.92 11.23
C GLY A 119 0.41 4.54 10.10
N LEU A 120 1.18 3.72 9.39
CA LEU A 120 1.97 4.15 8.24
C LEU A 120 1.09 4.67 7.09
N LEU A 121 -0.04 4.04 6.83
CA LEU A 121 -0.99 4.47 5.79
C LEU A 121 -1.70 5.78 6.18
N LEU A 122 -2.00 5.99 7.46
CA LEU A 122 -2.54 7.26 7.95
C LEU A 122 -1.52 8.40 7.79
N ILE A 123 -0.26 8.16 8.14
CA ILE A 123 0.83 9.13 7.91
C ILE A 123 0.97 9.41 6.41
N THR A 124 0.94 8.37 5.58
CA THR A 124 1.01 8.53 4.12
C THR A 124 -0.15 9.38 3.62
N ARG A 125 -1.38 9.15 4.11
CA ARG A 125 -2.57 9.90 3.73
C ARG A 125 -2.48 11.38 4.12
N THR A 126 -1.92 11.71 5.28
CA THR A 126 -1.75 13.11 5.71
C THR A 126 -0.56 13.79 5.04
N LEU A 127 0.51 13.05 4.77
CA LEU A 127 1.73 13.55 4.15
C LEU A 127 1.61 13.72 2.64
N ILE A 128 0.68 13.01 1.99
CA ILE A 128 0.27 13.27 0.61
C ILE A 128 -0.51 14.59 0.58
N SER A 129 0.25 15.68 0.68
CA SER A 129 -0.21 17.02 0.38
C SER A 129 -0.46 17.07 -1.12
N SER A 130 -1.73 17.24 -1.48
CA SER A 130 -2.18 17.33 -2.85
C SER A 130 -1.63 18.60 -3.50
N ASN A 131 -0.56 18.47 -4.27
CA ASN A 131 -0.23 19.47 -5.27
C ASN A 131 -0.09 18.87 -6.68
N VAL A 132 -0.86 17.82 -6.97
CA VAL A 132 -1.14 17.46 -8.36
C VAL A 132 -2.36 18.27 -8.78
N THR A 133 -2.10 19.46 -9.31
CA THR A 133 -3.03 20.23 -10.11
C THR A 133 -3.57 19.30 -11.19
N HIS A 134 -4.86 18.96 -11.11
CA HIS A 134 -5.57 18.44 -12.27
C HIS A 134 -5.47 19.54 -13.33
N THR A 135 -4.54 19.39 -14.28
CA THR A 135 -4.69 20.06 -15.58
C THR A 135 -5.82 19.30 -16.27
N GLN A 136 -7.05 19.62 -15.87
CA GLN A 136 -8.13 19.62 -16.83
C GLN A 136 -7.76 20.71 -17.82
N GLU A 137 -7.33 20.33 -19.02
CA GLU A 137 -7.45 21.04 -20.30
C GLU A 137 -6.54 20.29 -21.29
N VAL A 138 -6.88 19.96 -22.53
CA VAL A 138 -8.11 19.96 -23.34
C VAL A 138 -7.69 19.05 -24.51
N GLN A 139 -8.43 17.97 -24.79
CA GLN A 139 -8.40 17.42 -26.14
C GLN A 139 -9.13 18.44 -27.01
N ALA A 140 -8.37 19.25 -27.75
CA ALA A 140 -8.84 20.03 -28.89
C ALA A 140 -8.37 19.34 -30.17
#